data_AF-A0A970IRW4-F1
#
_entry.id   AF-A0A970IRW4-F1
#
_cell.length_a   1.000
_cell.length_b   1.000
_cell.length_c   1.000
_cell.angle_alpha   90.00
_cell.angle_beta   90.00
_cell.angle_gamma   90.00
#
_symmetry.space_group_name_H-M   'P 1'
#
loop_
_entity.id
_entity.type
_entity.pdbx_description
1 polymer ?
#
loop_
_entity_poly.entity_id
_entity_poly.type
_entity_poly.pdbx_seq_one_letter_code
_entity_poly.pdbx_strand_id
1 'polypeptide(L)'
;MDSYRADKTINYHTLPIEDVKAKLRTADSGLSEAEVVLRREQFGKNQLQESKKKTLGGMFIAQFRDVMIIVLLVAAAIAGFLGELADAIIIGLVVLINATLGAAQESKAEKALEALKSMASPQARVLRNGEMQILNTADIVPGDIVQFEAGDFVP
;
A
#
# COMPACT_ATOMS: atom_id res chain seq x y z
N MET A 1 11.19 -6.52 -18.51
CA MET A 1 11.77 -6.49 -17.14
C MET A 1 13.22 -6.01 -17.08
N ASP A 2 14.00 -6.05 -18.18
CA ASP A 2 15.47 -5.88 -18.10
C ASP A 2 16.02 -4.47 -18.32
N SER A 3 15.22 -3.52 -18.81
CA SER A 3 15.68 -2.13 -19.09
C SER A 3 15.78 -1.24 -17.85
N TYR A 4 15.11 -1.57 -16.73
CA TYR A 4 15.18 -0.78 -15.48
C TYR A 4 16.34 -1.20 -14.56
N ARG A 5 16.83 -2.44 -14.68
CA ARG A 5 18.01 -2.89 -13.92
C ARG A 5 19.32 -2.25 -14.38
N ALA A 6 19.34 -1.64 -15.56
CA ALA A 6 20.54 -1.03 -16.15
C ALA A 6 20.80 0.43 -15.69
N ASP A 7 19.84 1.12 -15.05
CA ASP A 7 19.94 2.56 -14.76
C ASP A 7 20.42 2.90 -13.33
N LYS A 8 20.75 1.91 -12.50
CA LYS A 8 21.25 2.13 -11.12
C LYS A 8 22.61 2.85 -11.05
N THR A 9 23.26 3.10 -12.17
CA THR A 9 24.59 3.71 -12.27
C THR A 9 24.58 5.18 -12.69
N ILE A 10 23.43 5.77 -13.04
CA ILE A 10 23.35 7.16 -13.49
C ILE A 10 23.01 8.08 -12.30
N ASN A 11 23.99 8.86 -11.87
CA ASN A 11 23.79 9.92 -10.89
C ASN A 11 23.20 11.15 -11.58
N TYR A 12 21.87 11.20 -11.75
CA TYR A 12 21.20 12.32 -12.44
C TYR A 12 21.53 13.70 -11.84
N HIS A 13 21.80 13.76 -10.52
CA HIS A 13 22.17 15.00 -9.81
C HIS A 13 23.55 15.57 -10.20
N THR A 14 24.40 14.80 -10.90
CA THR A 14 25.73 15.27 -11.35
C THR A 14 25.75 15.67 -12.82
N LEU A 15 24.63 15.51 -13.54
CA LEU A 15 24.57 15.79 -14.98
C LEU A 15 24.03 17.21 -15.24
N PRO A 16 24.50 17.87 -16.31
CA PRO A 16 23.83 19.06 -16.84
C PRO A 16 22.37 18.78 -17.17
N ILE A 17 21.52 19.79 -17.02
CA ILE A 17 20.07 19.67 -17.23
C ILE A 17 19.71 19.15 -18.63
N GLU A 18 20.45 19.57 -19.66
CA GLU A 18 20.25 19.14 -21.05
C GLU A 18 20.52 17.64 -21.22
N ASP A 19 21.54 17.11 -20.53
CA ASP A 19 21.86 15.67 -20.55
C ASP A 19 20.79 14.85 -19.83
N VAL A 20 20.24 15.37 -18.73
CA VAL A 20 19.13 14.74 -18.00
C VAL A 20 17.88 14.69 -18.89
N LYS A 21 17.50 15.79 -19.55
CA LYS A 21 16.37 15.85 -20.48
C LYS A 21 16.54 14.90 -21.65
N ALA A 22 17.74 14.84 -22.23
CA ALA A 22 18.05 13.93 -23.33
C ALA A 22 17.95 12.46 -22.90
N LYS A 23 18.49 12.09 -21.73
CA LYS A 23 18.43 10.74 -21.18
C LYS A 23 17.00 10.31 -20.84
N LEU A 24 16.24 11.17 -20.18
CA LEU A 24 14.85 10.92 -19.82
C LEU A 24 13.87 11.17 -20.97
N ARG A 25 14.37 11.58 -22.15
CA ARG A 25 13.58 11.93 -23.34
C ARG A 25 12.40 12.82 -22.97
N THR A 26 12.71 13.95 -22.32
CA THR A 26 11.72 14.87 -21.78
C THR A 26 11.89 16.22 -22.45
N ALA A 27 10.80 16.74 -23.04
CA ALA A 27 10.77 18.05 -23.66
C ALA A 27 10.57 19.15 -22.61
N ASP A 28 10.88 20.40 -22.97
CA ASP A 28 10.64 21.57 -22.10
C ASP A 28 9.16 21.81 -21.80
N SER A 29 8.27 21.35 -22.68
CA SER A 29 6.82 21.33 -22.49
C SER A 29 6.32 20.16 -21.62
N GLY A 30 7.23 19.36 -21.05
CA GLY A 30 6.89 18.14 -20.33
C GLY A 30 6.55 16.97 -21.24
N LEU A 31 6.00 15.91 -20.64
CA LEU A 31 5.67 14.66 -21.34
C LEU A 31 4.34 14.75 -22.08
N SER A 32 4.25 14.03 -23.20
CA SER A 32 2.97 13.81 -23.88
C SER A 32 2.13 12.73 -23.21
N GLU A 33 0.80 12.78 -23.40
CA GLU A 33 -0.09 11.76 -22.82
C GLU A 33 0.27 10.33 -23.28
N ALA A 34 0.66 10.18 -24.56
CA ALA A 34 1.07 8.89 -25.12
C ALA A 34 2.34 8.34 -24.43
N GLU A 35 3.31 9.20 -24.12
CA GLU A 35 4.51 8.80 -23.39
C GLU A 35 4.22 8.45 -21.94
N VAL A 36 3.31 9.18 -21.28
CA VAL A 36 2.88 8.89 -19.91
C VAL A 36 2.25 7.50 -19.84
N VAL A 37 1.35 7.17 -20.77
CA VAL A 37 0.72 5.84 -20.84
C VAL A 37 1.78 4.76 -21.02
N LEU A 38 2.68 4.92 -21.99
CA LEU A 38 3.74 3.94 -22.26
C LEU A 38 4.67 3.75 -21.06
N ARG A 39 5.07 4.85 -20.40
CA ARG A 39 5.92 4.80 -19.19
C ARG A 39 5.17 4.17 -18.02
N ARG A 40 3.88 4.45 -17.85
CA ARG A 40 3.07 3.83 -16.79
C ARG A 40 2.94 2.32 -16.98
N GLU A 41 2.82 1.84 -18.21
CA GLU A 41 2.85 0.40 -18.51
C GLU A 41 4.23 -0.21 -18.23
N GLN A 42 5.31 0.52 -18.51
CA GLN A 42 6.67 0.05 -18.32
C GLN A 42 7.14 0.05 -16.86
N PHE A 43 6.84 1.12 -16.11
CA PHE A 43 7.37 1.37 -14.77
C PHE A 43 6.35 1.13 -13.66
N GLY A 44 5.05 1.08 -13.99
CA GLY A 44 3.98 1.00 -13.00
C GLY A 44 3.66 2.35 -12.36
N LYS A 45 2.87 2.31 -11.29
CA LYS A 45 2.54 3.50 -10.47
C LYS A 45 3.71 3.87 -9.57
N ASN A 46 3.87 5.17 -9.29
CA ASN A 46 4.78 5.66 -8.26
C ASN A 46 4.22 5.40 -6.86
N GLN A 47 4.19 4.12 -6.49
CA GLN A 47 3.74 3.64 -5.19
C GLN A 47 4.71 2.58 -4.69
N LEU A 48 5.04 2.67 -3.40
CA LEU A 48 5.77 1.59 -2.74
C LEU A 48 4.90 0.33 -2.76
N GLN A 49 5.54 -0.83 -2.95
CA GLN A 49 4.81 -2.09 -2.87
C GLN A 49 4.19 -2.23 -1.49
N GLU A 50 2.86 -2.22 -1.43
CA GLU A 50 2.15 -2.50 -0.19
C GLU A 50 2.42 -3.95 0.23
N SER A 51 2.57 -4.15 1.54
CA SER A 51 2.60 -5.49 2.12
C SER A 51 1.30 -6.21 1.76
N LYS A 52 1.35 -7.53 1.54
CA LYS A 52 0.15 -8.32 1.25
C LYS A 52 -0.92 -8.02 2.30
N LYS A 53 -2.08 -7.53 1.84
CA LYS A 53 -3.23 -7.27 2.71
C LYS A 53 -3.58 -8.53 3.49
N LYS A 54 -3.93 -8.38 4.77
CA LYS A 54 -4.36 -9.52 5.56
C LYS A 54 -5.69 -10.03 5.01
N THR A 55 -5.78 -11.33 4.72
CA THR A 55 -7.05 -11.94 4.31
C THR A 55 -7.93 -12.16 5.54
N LEU A 56 -9.27 -12.21 5.35
CA LEU A 56 -10.20 -12.52 6.45
C LEU A 56 -9.85 -13.84 7.15
N GLY A 57 -9.49 -14.88 6.39
CA GLY A 57 -9.02 -16.15 6.96
C GLY A 57 -7.69 -16.01 7.71
N GLY A 58 -6.76 -15.20 7.20
CA GLY A 58 -5.49 -14.91 7.88
C GLY A 58 -5.71 -14.18 9.21
N MET A 59 -6.64 -13.21 9.25
CA MET A 59 -7.00 -12.50 10.49
C MET A 59 -7.69 -13.43 11.49
N PHE A 60 -8.60 -14.31 11.02
CA PHE A 60 -9.23 -15.31 11.88
C PHE A 60 -8.21 -16.26 12.51
N ILE A 61 -7.25 -16.78 11.74
CA ILE A 61 -6.18 -17.64 12.27
C ILE A 61 -5.28 -16.86 13.24
N ALA A 62 -5.05 -15.56 12.99
CA ALA A 62 -4.25 -14.73 13.88
C ALA A 62 -4.89 -14.57 15.27
N GLN A 63 -6.22 -14.63 15.39
CA GLN A 63 -6.92 -14.61 16.69
C GLN A 63 -6.51 -15.79 17.60
N PHE A 64 -6.21 -16.96 17.03
CA PHE A 64 -5.73 -18.11 17.82
C PHE A 64 -4.31 -17.95 18.36
N ARG A 65 -3.59 -16.91 17.93
CA ARG A 65 -2.29 -16.53 18.51
C ARG A 65 -2.41 -15.50 19.63
N ASP A 66 -3.62 -14.99 19.88
CA ASP A 66 -3.89 -14.07 20.96
C ASP A 66 -3.82 -14.79 22.32
N VAL A 67 -3.08 -14.21 23.26
CA VAL A 67 -2.84 -14.82 24.58
C VAL A 67 -4.15 -15.07 25.33
N MET A 68 -5.12 -14.16 25.23
CA MET A 68 -6.41 -14.30 25.92
C MET A 68 -7.25 -15.43 25.31
N ILE A 69 -7.24 -15.58 23.98
CA ILE A 69 -7.92 -16.70 23.30
C ILE A 69 -7.25 -18.03 23.67
N ILE A 70 -5.92 -18.08 23.72
CA ILE A 70 -5.19 -19.28 24.14
C ILE A 70 -5.59 -19.68 25.56
N VAL A 71 -5.69 -18.73 26.49
CA VAL A 71 -6.13 -19.00 27.86
C VAL A 71 -7.56 -19.58 27.89
N LEU A 72 -8.48 -19.05 27.09
CA LEU A 72 -9.84 -19.58 26.99
C LEU A 72 -9.88 -20.98 26.39
N LEU A 73 -9.05 -21.27 25.38
CA LEU A 73 -8.94 -22.60 24.79
C LEU A 73 -8.37 -23.61 25.80
N VAL A 74 -7.39 -23.21 26.62
CA VAL A 74 -6.88 -24.05 27.71
C VAL A 74 -7.96 -24.29 28.75
N ALA A 75 -8.73 -23.27 29.14
CA ALA A 75 -9.86 -23.43 30.07
C ALA A 75 -10.93 -24.38 29.51
N ALA A 76 -11.29 -24.24 28.24
CA ALA A 76 -12.24 -25.14 27.56
C ALA A 76 -11.73 -26.59 27.52
N ALA A 77 -10.44 -26.79 27.28
CA ALA A 77 -9.83 -28.12 27.31
C ALA A 77 -9.89 -28.74 28.72
N ILE A 78 -9.56 -27.96 29.76
CA ILE A 78 -9.63 -28.43 31.16
C ILE A 78 -11.06 -28.82 31.53
N ALA A 79 -12.07 -27.99 31.21
CA ALA A 79 -13.48 -28.30 31.43
C ALA A 79 -13.91 -29.58 30.69
N GLY A 80 -13.47 -29.76 29.44
CA GLY A 80 -13.71 -30.98 28.67
C GLY A 80 -13.12 -32.23 29.32
N PHE A 81 -11.91 -32.14 29.88
CA PHE A 81 -11.27 -33.24 30.63
C PHE A 81 -11.98 -33.56 31.95
N LEU A 82 -12.59 -32.57 32.60
CA LEU A 82 -13.39 -32.75 33.81
C LEU A 82 -14.77 -33.36 33.54
N GLY A 83 -15.16 -33.56 32.28
CA GLY A 83 -16.47 -34.06 31.88
C GLY A 83 -17.55 -32.98 31.79
N GLU A 84 -17.18 -31.71 31.99
CA GLU A 84 -18.06 -30.54 31.89
C GLU A 84 -18.20 -30.11 30.42
N LEU A 85 -18.76 -31.00 29.60
CA LEU A 85 -18.91 -30.77 28.15
C LEU A 85 -19.73 -29.52 27.83
N ALA A 86 -20.74 -29.21 28.65
CA ALA A 86 -21.56 -28.01 28.46
C ALA A 86 -20.72 -26.74 28.54
N ASP A 87 -19.85 -26.61 29.56
CA ASP A 87 -19.01 -25.43 29.77
C ASP A 87 -17.93 -25.32 28.70
N ALA A 88 -17.31 -26.45 28.33
CA ALA A 88 -16.35 -26.50 27.23
C ALA A 88 -16.95 -26.02 25.90
N ILE A 89 -18.19 -26.44 25.59
CA ILE A 89 -18.92 -26.02 24.38
C ILE A 89 -19.25 -24.52 24.43
N ILE A 90 -19.71 -24.01 25.57
CA ILE A 90 -20.03 -22.58 25.73
C ILE A 90 -18.77 -21.73 25.51
N ILE A 91 -17.65 -22.09 26.13
CA ILE A 91 -16.38 -21.36 25.95
C ILE A 91 -15.92 -21.44 24.49
N GLY A 92 -16.01 -22.61 23.86
CA GLY A 92 -15.67 -22.78 22.44
C GLY A 92 -16.51 -21.89 21.52
N LEU A 93 -17.82 -21.80 21.78
CA LEU A 93 -18.73 -20.91 21.05
C LEU A 93 -18.34 -19.44 21.21
N VAL A 94 -18.04 -19.01 22.45
CA VAL A 94 -17.60 -17.63 22.72
C VAL A 94 -16.32 -17.30 21.96
N VAL A 95 -15.33 -18.19 21.97
CA VAL A 95 -14.07 -18.02 21.21
C VAL A 95 -14.34 -17.92 19.71
N LEU A 96 -15.21 -18.78 19.16
CA LEU A 96 -15.52 -18.79 17.74
C LEU A 96 -16.22 -17.49 17.29
N ILE A 97 -17.18 -17.03 18.08
CA ILE A 97 -17.89 -15.77 17.85
C ILE A 97 -16.91 -14.60 17.91
N ASN A 98 -16.08 -14.54 18.95
CA ASN A 98 -15.10 -13.46 19.14
C ASN A 98 -14.05 -13.45 18.02
N ALA A 99 -13.55 -14.60 17.58
CA ALA A 99 -12.58 -14.67 16.48
C ALA A 99 -13.19 -14.18 15.17
N THR A 100 -14.46 -14.53 14.90
CA THR A 100 -15.18 -14.10 13.69
C THR A 100 -15.45 -12.60 13.72
N LEU A 101 -16.01 -12.10 14.83
CA LEU A 101 -16.27 -10.68 15.03
C LEU A 101 -14.98 -9.87 15.03
N GLY A 102 -13.92 -10.36 15.65
CA GLY A 102 -12.59 -9.77 15.68
C GLY A 102 -11.99 -9.63 14.29
N ALA A 103 -11.99 -10.70 13.48
CA ALA A 103 -11.52 -10.65 12.10
C ALA A 103 -12.34 -9.67 11.23
N ALA A 104 -13.66 -9.62 11.42
CA ALA A 104 -14.52 -8.67 10.72
C ALA A 104 -14.27 -7.22 11.16
N GLN A 105 -14.04 -6.97 12.45
CA GLN A 105 -13.72 -5.66 13.00
C GLN A 105 -12.35 -5.17 12.53
N GLU A 106 -11.34 -6.04 12.53
CA GLU A 106 -10.00 -5.72 12.02
C GLU A 106 -10.06 -5.39 10.52
N SER A 107 -10.81 -6.17 9.72
CA SER A 107 -11.01 -5.85 8.31
C SER A 107 -11.68 -4.49 8.08
N LYS A 108 -12.66 -4.13 8.89
CA LYS A 108 -13.34 -2.83 8.82
C LYS A 108 -12.37 -1.70 9.17
N ALA A 109 -11.55 -1.86 10.21
CA ALA A 109 -10.55 -0.89 10.61
C ALA A 109 -9.48 -0.69 9.53
N GLU A 110 -8.98 -1.78 8.93
CA GLU A 110 -8.02 -1.72 7.82
C GLU A 110 -8.59 -0.97 6.61
N LYS A 111 -9.84 -1.26 6.22
CA LYS A 111 -10.53 -0.54 5.13
C LYS A 111 -10.74 0.94 5.43
N ALA A 112 -11.07 1.30 6.67
CA ALA A 112 -11.22 2.69 7.07
C ALA A 112 -9.87 3.43 6.98
N LEU A 113 -8.79 2.79 7.42
CA LEU A 113 -7.44 3.33 7.31
C LEU A 113 -7.01 3.49 5.86
N GLU A 114 -7.32 2.52 5.00
CA GLU A 114 -7.04 2.60 3.57
C GLU A 114 -7.79 3.76 2.90
N ALA A 115 -9.08 3.94 3.23
CA ALA A 115 -9.86 5.08 2.75
C ALA A 115 -9.23 6.41 3.20
N LEU A 116 -8.86 6.53 4.47
CA LEU A 116 -8.18 7.73 4.99
C LEU A 116 -6.85 8.01 4.27
N LYS A 117 -6.04 6.97 4.02
CA LYS A 117 -4.79 7.11 3.24
C LYS A 117 -5.07 7.60 1.84
N SER A 118 -6.09 7.06 1.18
CA SER A 118 -6.43 7.45 -0.20
C SER A 118 -6.92 8.90 -0.31
N MET A 119 -7.60 9.42 0.72
CA MET A 119 -8.02 10.82 0.80
C MET A 119 -6.86 11.78 1.03
N ALA A 120 -5.80 11.32 1.70
CA ALA A 120 -4.59 12.08 1.95
C ALA A 120 -3.50 11.84 0.88
N SER A 121 -3.84 11.23 -0.26
CA SER A 121 -2.89 10.98 -1.33
C SER A 121 -2.20 12.29 -1.71
N PRO A 122 -0.86 12.37 -1.62
CA PRO A 122 -0.14 13.57 -2.00
C PRO A 122 -0.42 13.85 -3.47
N GLN A 123 -0.60 15.14 -3.76
CA GLN A 123 -0.75 15.64 -5.12
C GLN A 123 0.53 16.38 -5.50
N ALA A 124 0.89 16.28 -6.77
CA ALA A 124 2.01 17.01 -7.34
C ALA A 124 1.54 17.83 -8.53
N ARG A 125 2.17 18.99 -8.73
CA ARG A 125 2.03 19.78 -9.94
C ARG A 125 3.07 19.32 -10.94
N VAL A 126 2.62 18.89 -12.11
CA VAL A 126 3.50 18.46 -13.20
C VAL A 126 3.19 19.22 -14.47
N LEU A 127 4.21 19.44 -15.30
CA LEU A 127 4.05 19.95 -16.65
C LEU A 127 3.88 18.78 -17.61
N ARG A 128 2.73 18.70 -18.29
CA ARG A 128 2.42 17.69 -19.31
C ARG A 128 1.68 18.32 -20.47
N ASN A 129 2.00 17.92 -21.70
CA ASN A 129 1.46 18.49 -22.93
C ASN A 129 1.53 20.05 -22.99
N GLY A 130 2.53 20.66 -22.35
CA GLY A 130 2.70 22.11 -22.26
C GLY A 130 1.82 22.80 -21.22
N GLU A 131 1.01 22.06 -20.45
CA GLU A 131 0.10 22.61 -19.44
C GLU A 131 0.44 22.10 -18.03
N MET A 132 0.25 22.95 -17.03
CA MET A 132 0.40 22.56 -15.62
C MET A 132 -0.82 21.78 -15.18
N GLN A 133 -0.60 20.55 -14.68
CA GLN A 133 -1.65 19.65 -14.21
C GLN A 133 -1.37 19.25 -12.76
N ILE A 134 -2.42 19.18 -11.94
CA ILE A 134 -2.37 18.61 -10.59
C ILE A 134 -2.82 17.17 -10.69
N LEU A 135 -1.97 16.24 -10.27
CA LEU A 135 -2.29 14.81 -10.27
C LEU A 135 -1.81 14.13 -8.99
N ASN A 136 -2.36 12.95 -8.72
CA ASN A 136 -1.89 12.15 -7.59
C ASN A 136 -0.44 11.75 -7.81
N THR A 137 0.39 11.84 -6.78
CA THR A 137 1.80 11.42 -6.81
C THR A 137 2.00 10.01 -7.39
N ALA A 138 1.03 9.11 -7.15
CA ALA A 138 1.02 7.75 -7.68
C ALA A 138 1.01 7.65 -9.21
N ASP A 139 0.55 8.70 -9.89
CA ASP A 139 0.37 8.75 -11.34
C ASP A 139 1.55 9.43 -12.06
N ILE A 140 2.57 9.87 -11.31
CA ILE A 140 3.85 10.39 -11.80
C ILE A 140 4.68 9.25 -12.38
N VAL A 141 5.38 9.54 -13.47
CA VAL A 141 6.28 8.61 -14.15
C VAL A 141 7.68 9.21 -14.29
N PRO A 142 8.74 8.39 -14.47
CA PRO A 142 10.08 8.90 -14.72
C PRO A 142 10.11 9.86 -15.91
N GLY A 143 10.72 11.04 -15.70
CA GLY A 143 10.81 12.12 -16.70
C GLY A 143 9.67 13.15 -16.63
N ASP A 144 8.71 13.04 -15.72
CA ASP A 144 7.82 14.18 -15.44
C ASP A 144 8.62 15.38 -14.93
N ILE A 145 8.24 16.57 -15.37
CA ILE A 145 8.73 17.84 -14.82
C ILE A 145 7.79 18.23 -13.69
N VAL A 146 8.28 18.18 -12.44
CA VAL A 146 7.52 18.51 -11.23
C VAL A 146 7.84 19.92 -10.78
N GLN A 147 6.80 20.70 -10.47
CA GLN A 147 6.93 22.02 -9.86
C GLN A 147 6.69 21.94 -8.36
N PHE A 148 7.60 22.53 -7.58
CA PHE A 148 7.53 22.63 -6.13
C PHE A 148 7.32 24.06 -5.66
N GLU A 149 6.52 24.22 -4.62
CA GLU A 149 6.49 25.41 -3.78
C GLU A 149 6.92 25.08 -2.34
N ALA A 150 7.16 26.12 -1.55
CA ALA A 150 7.48 25.96 -0.15
C ALA A 150 6.33 25.26 0.60
N GLY A 151 6.62 24.09 1.18
CA GLY A 151 5.65 23.26 1.89
C GLY A 151 5.18 22.03 1.11
N ASP A 152 5.54 21.90 -0.17
CA ASP A 152 5.21 20.71 -0.96
C ASP A 152 6.04 19.48 -0.52
N PHE A 153 5.42 18.31 -0.55
CA PHE A 153 6.09 17.03 -0.33
C PHE A 153 6.80 16.58 -1.61
N VAL A 154 8.00 15.99 -1.49
CA VAL A 154 8.68 15.35 -2.62
C VAL A 154 7.93 14.06 -2.99
N PRO A 155 7.43 13.94 -4.23
CA PRO A 155 6.64 12.81 -4.69
C PRO A 155 7.44 11.51 -4.88
#